data_AF-A0A8C2MBN9-F1
#
_entry.id   AF-A0A8C2MBN9-F1
#
_cell.length_a   1.000
_cell.length_b   1.000
_cell.length_c   1.000
_cell.angle_alpha   90.00
_cell.angle_beta   90.00
_cell.angle_gamma   90.00
#
_symmetry.space_group_name_H-M   'P 1'
#
loop_
_entity.id
_entity.type
_entity.pdbx_description
1 polymer ?
#
loop_
_entity_poly.entity_id
_entity_poly.type
_entity_poly.pdbx_seq_one_letter_code
_entity_poly.pdbx_strand_id
1 'polypeptide(L)'
;MDSSAKGGKKEAQDITTKDGKLPMSEALLDYHREIKENAVERFMFHIKKLRDKNQRYHDRNRRLKDEQKWHVKNLLKELTEEKAEGVPAITREEVEEAMKEKWQFERDQEKNLKEMRIQINDAEKLFLEKLSEKEYWEEYKNVGSEQHAQLIISLQNDIKTVKENAEKMSEQYKINLEDTRKRIIRETLIQMDLRKEWATQNAVKFVDRGNYREVWENDWLKKEEKLGMKTVLCKQHHSLGQWFSTFPML
;
A
#
# COMPACT_ATOMS: atom_id res chain seq x y z
N MET A 1 -29.40 33.16 94.46
CA MET A 1 -30.80 33.28 94.03
C MET A 1 -31.29 31.85 93.81
N ASP A 2 -31.67 31.15 94.88
CA ASP A 2 -32.99 31.22 95.56
C ASP A 2 -34.09 30.77 94.59
N SER A 3 -35.02 29.84 94.87
CA SER A 3 -35.36 28.99 96.02
C SER A 3 -36.48 28.04 95.56
N SER A 4 -36.62 26.88 96.23
CA SER A 4 -37.89 26.20 96.58
C SER A 4 -38.88 25.73 95.48
N ALA A 5 -39.68 24.66 95.63
CA ALA A 5 -39.78 23.57 96.59
C ALA A 5 -40.81 22.51 96.09
N LYS A 6 -40.61 21.27 96.56
CA LYS A 6 -41.58 20.25 97.09
C LYS A 6 -42.77 19.67 96.29
N GLY A 7 -42.80 18.32 96.35
CA GLY A 7 -43.95 17.45 96.66
C GLY A 7 -44.41 16.56 95.50
N GLY A 8 -44.64 15.23 95.59
CA GLY A 8 -44.55 14.24 96.66
C GLY A 8 -45.25 12.91 96.24
N LYS A 9 -44.50 11.79 96.31
CA LYS A 9 -44.82 10.44 96.85
C LYS A 9 -46.10 9.64 96.45
N LYS A 10 -45.90 8.35 96.06
CA LYS A 10 -46.35 7.09 96.74
C LYS A 10 -45.93 5.84 95.93
N GLU A 11 -45.10 4.95 96.52
CA GLU A 11 -45.43 3.65 97.17
C GLU A 11 -45.72 2.52 96.15
N ALA A 12 -45.29 1.27 96.27
CA ALA A 12 -44.41 0.54 97.20
C ALA A 12 -44.25 -0.91 96.67
N GLN A 13 -43.13 -1.57 97.05
CA GLN A 13 -43.00 -3.03 97.35
C GLN A 13 -43.21 -4.04 96.18
N ASP A 14 -42.62 -5.23 96.12
CA ASP A 14 -41.96 -6.08 97.12
C ASP A 14 -41.11 -7.18 96.42
N ILE A 15 -39.90 -7.42 96.92
CA ILE A 15 -39.30 -8.70 97.35
C ILE A 15 -39.61 -9.95 96.47
N THR A 16 -38.62 -10.66 95.90
CA THR A 16 -37.98 -11.81 96.56
C THR A 16 -36.85 -12.40 95.71
N THR A 17 -35.66 -12.47 96.30
CA THR A 17 -34.50 -13.25 95.87
C THR A 17 -34.62 -14.71 96.32
N LYS A 18 -34.45 -15.68 95.42
CA LYS A 18 -34.02 -17.05 95.76
C LYS A 18 -33.03 -17.54 94.72
N ASP A 19 -31.82 -17.81 95.19
CA ASP A 19 -30.74 -18.50 94.48
C ASP A 19 -31.21 -19.90 94.03
N GLY A 20 -31.73 -19.97 92.82
CA GLY A 20 -31.92 -21.21 92.07
C GLY A 20 -30.89 -21.22 90.95
N LYS A 21 -30.13 -22.30 90.81
CA LYS A 21 -29.40 -22.56 89.56
C LYS A 21 -30.42 -22.40 88.42
N LEU A 22 -30.26 -21.34 87.63
CA LEU A 22 -31.21 -20.96 86.60
C LEU A 22 -31.46 -22.20 85.71
N PRO A 23 -32.73 -22.56 85.43
CA PRO A 23 -33.05 -23.59 84.46
C PRO A 23 -32.21 -23.40 83.20
N MET A 24 -31.72 -24.48 82.57
CA MET A 24 -30.75 -24.41 81.46
C MET A 24 -31.17 -23.44 80.34
N SER A 25 -32.47 -23.31 80.10
CA SER A 25 -33.06 -22.34 79.16
C SER A 25 -32.83 -20.87 79.56
N GLU A 26 -32.87 -20.56 80.84
CA GLU A 26 -32.68 -19.21 81.39
C GLU A 26 -31.18 -18.84 81.43
N ALA A 27 -30.30 -19.79 81.78
CA ALA A 27 -28.85 -19.60 81.69
C ALA A 27 -28.35 -19.35 80.25
N LEU A 28 -28.96 -20.01 79.25
CA LEU A 28 -28.65 -19.77 77.83
C LEU A 28 -29.09 -18.37 77.37
N LEU A 29 -30.25 -17.89 77.84
CA LEU A 29 -30.73 -16.55 77.53
C LEU A 29 -29.85 -15.47 78.15
N ASP A 30 -29.38 -15.67 79.38
CA ASP A 30 -28.47 -14.71 80.02
C ASP A 30 -27.08 -14.71 79.38
N TYR A 31 -26.56 -15.87 78.95
CA TYR A 31 -25.34 -15.92 78.14
C TYR A 31 -25.50 -15.15 76.82
N HIS A 32 -26.64 -15.30 76.15
CA HIS A 32 -26.95 -14.52 74.94
C HIS A 32 -27.12 -13.03 75.24
N ARG A 33 -27.73 -12.66 76.37
CA ARG A 33 -27.84 -11.28 76.85
C ARG A 33 -26.45 -10.68 77.07
N GLU A 34 -25.57 -11.37 77.77
CA GLU A 34 -24.20 -10.93 78.06
C GLU A 34 -23.38 -10.75 76.78
N ILE A 35 -23.52 -11.64 75.79
CA ILE A 35 -22.89 -11.47 74.47
C ILE A 35 -23.38 -10.18 73.79
N LYS A 36 -24.70 -9.93 73.82
CA LYS A 36 -25.30 -8.75 73.20
C LYS A 36 -24.92 -7.47 73.94
N GLU A 37 -24.90 -7.48 75.26
CA GLU A 37 -24.46 -6.35 76.10
C GLU A 37 -22.98 -6.04 75.87
N ASN A 38 -22.09 -7.04 75.86
CA ASN A 38 -20.69 -6.87 75.49
C ASN A 38 -20.52 -6.30 74.07
N ALA A 39 -21.36 -6.73 73.11
CA ALA A 39 -21.33 -6.16 71.76
C ALA A 39 -21.78 -4.69 71.76
N VAL A 40 -22.83 -4.35 72.51
CA VAL A 40 -23.31 -2.97 72.69
C VAL A 40 -22.23 -2.10 73.33
N GLU A 41 -21.55 -2.57 74.38
CA GLU A 41 -20.45 -1.83 75.02
C GLU A 41 -19.28 -1.57 74.07
N ARG A 42 -18.88 -2.56 73.28
CA ARG A 42 -17.86 -2.39 72.23
C ARG A 42 -18.28 -1.35 71.20
N PHE A 43 -19.54 -1.38 70.76
CA PHE A 43 -20.07 -0.37 69.85
C PHE A 43 -20.16 1.02 70.50
N MET A 44 -20.58 1.12 71.75
CA MET A 44 -20.59 2.39 72.48
C MET A 44 -19.19 2.99 72.61
N PHE A 45 -18.19 2.16 72.94
CA PHE A 45 -16.80 2.60 72.98
C PHE A 45 -16.31 3.09 71.62
N HIS A 46 -16.66 2.36 70.54
CA HIS A 46 -16.32 2.77 69.18
C HIS A 46 -16.99 4.09 68.78
N ILE A 47 -18.29 4.25 69.09
CA ILE A 47 -19.05 5.49 68.85
C ILE A 47 -18.42 6.65 69.63
N LYS A 48 -18.05 6.44 70.90
CA LYS A 48 -17.39 7.48 71.71
C LYS A 48 -16.05 7.90 71.09
N LYS A 49 -15.23 6.93 70.69
CA LYS A 49 -13.95 7.20 70.00
C LYS A 49 -14.14 7.94 68.68
N LEU A 50 -15.18 7.62 67.92
CA LEU A 50 -15.53 8.33 66.69
C LEU A 50 -16.00 9.77 66.96
N ARG A 51 -16.82 9.99 68.00
CA ARG A 51 -17.25 11.34 68.42
C ARG A 51 -16.06 12.20 68.84
N ASP A 52 -15.15 11.65 69.64
CA ASP A 52 -13.94 12.36 70.08
C ASP A 52 -13.04 12.73 68.89
N LYS A 53 -12.86 11.81 67.92
CA LYS A 53 -12.14 12.11 66.67
C LYS A 53 -12.83 13.20 65.86
N ASN A 54 -14.15 13.13 65.72
CA ASN A 54 -14.92 14.12 64.99
C ASN A 54 -14.80 15.51 65.64
N GLN A 55 -14.87 15.59 66.96
CA GLN A 55 -14.68 16.83 67.70
C GLN A 55 -13.29 17.43 67.45
N ARG A 56 -12.23 16.62 67.50
CA ARG A 56 -10.86 17.07 67.19
C ARG A 56 -10.73 17.60 65.76
N TYR A 57 -11.42 17.00 64.80
CA TYR A 57 -11.45 17.51 63.42
C TYR A 57 -12.18 18.84 63.31
N HIS A 58 -13.31 19.01 64.00
CA HIS A 58 -14.00 20.30 64.06
C HIS A 58 -13.13 21.40 64.69
N ASP A 59 -12.44 21.12 65.79
CA ASP A 59 -11.55 22.08 66.46
C ASP A 59 -10.32 22.44 65.60
N ARG A 60 -9.74 21.46 64.89
CA ARG A 60 -8.66 21.70 63.92
C ARG A 60 -9.14 22.56 62.76
N ASN A 61 -10.31 22.26 62.20
CA ASN A 61 -10.87 23.01 61.09
C ASN A 61 -11.23 24.44 61.49
N ARG A 62 -11.71 24.65 62.73
CA ARG A 62 -11.95 25.99 63.28
C ARG A 62 -10.66 26.81 63.35
N ARG A 63 -9.58 26.24 63.92
CA ARG A 63 -8.26 26.89 63.98
C ARG A 63 -7.71 27.23 62.60
N LEU A 64 -7.78 26.32 61.64
CA LEU A 64 -7.35 26.57 60.26
C LEU A 64 -8.14 27.72 59.61
N LYS A 65 -9.45 27.80 59.85
CA LYS A 65 -10.27 28.92 59.35
C LYS A 65 -9.89 30.24 60.00
N ASP A 66 -9.60 30.24 61.30
CA ASP A 66 -9.18 31.43 62.02
C ASP A 66 -7.78 31.91 61.54
N GLU A 67 -6.85 30.98 61.30
CA GLU A 67 -5.52 31.24 60.71
C GLU A 67 -5.65 31.80 59.28
N GLN A 68 -6.48 31.18 58.43
CA GLN A 68 -6.75 31.69 57.08
C GLN A 68 -7.32 33.11 57.13
N LYS A 69 -8.30 33.35 58.01
CA LYS A 69 -8.89 34.67 58.20
C LYS A 69 -7.87 35.68 58.69
N TRP A 70 -6.94 35.28 59.54
CA TRP A 70 -5.84 36.11 60.01
C TRP A 70 -4.87 36.45 58.87
N HIS A 71 -4.42 35.46 58.09
CA HIS A 71 -3.54 35.67 56.93
C HIS A 71 -4.15 36.62 55.90
N VAL A 72 -5.43 36.41 55.56
CA VAL A 72 -6.14 37.30 54.63
C VAL A 72 -6.19 38.73 55.17
N LYS A 73 -6.50 38.91 56.46
CA LYS A 73 -6.50 40.25 57.06
C LYS A 73 -5.11 40.88 57.06
N ASN A 74 -4.07 40.12 57.33
CA ASN A 74 -2.69 40.62 57.34
C ASN A 74 -2.23 41.03 55.94
N LEU A 75 -2.47 40.19 54.93
CA LEU A 75 -2.20 40.53 53.53
C LEU A 75 -2.97 41.77 53.07
N LEU A 76 -4.24 41.90 53.49
CA LEU A 76 -5.02 43.11 53.19
C LEU A 76 -4.42 44.36 53.87
N LYS A 77 -3.90 44.21 55.10
CA LYS A 77 -3.23 45.30 55.83
C LYS A 77 -1.92 45.71 55.15
N GLU A 78 -1.09 44.73 54.77
CA GLU A 78 0.15 44.94 54.00
C GLU A 78 -0.14 45.65 52.67
N LEU A 79 -1.14 45.19 51.90
CA LEU A 79 -1.55 45.85 50.66
C LEU A 79 -2.07 47.27 50.88
N THR A 80 -2.73 47.57 52.00
CA THR A 80 -3.16 48.94 52.32
C THR A 80 -2.00 49.82 52.77
N GLU A 81 -1.01 49.26 53.45
CA GLU A 81 0.20 49.96 53.90
C GLU A 81 1.14 50.22 52.71
N GLU A 82 1.34 49.27 51.80
CA GLU A 82 2.08 49.46 50.53
C GLU A 82 1.42 50.52 49.64
N LYS A 83 0.07 50.54 49.57
CA LYS A 83 -0.67 51.60 48.87
C LYS A 83 -0.56 52.96 49.55
N ALA A 84 -0.33 53.00 50.87
CA ALA A 84 -0.13 54.25 51.61
C ALA A 84 1.32 54.76 51.53
N GLU A 85 2.29 53.85 51.36
CA GLU A 85 3.73 54.18 51.29
C GLU A 85 4.25 54.51 49.87
N GLY A 86 3.49 54.23 48.81
CA GLY A 86 3.95 54.59 47.47
C GLY A 86 2.96 54.33 46.35
N VAL A 87 1.93 55.18 46.24
CA VAL A 87 1.34 55.44 44.92
C VAL A 87 1.95 56.75 44.42
N PRO A 88 3.05 56.72 43.64
CA PRO A 88 3.39 57.88 42.84
C PRO A 88 2.17 58.17 41.97
N ALA A 89 1.68 59.41 42.00
CA ALA A 89 0.52 59.81 41.22
C ALA A 89 0.84 59.51 39.75
N ILE A 90 0.14 58.52 39.16
CA ILE A 90 0.27 58.17 37.75
C ILE A 90 0.16 59.47 36.97
N THR A 91 1.25 59.85 36.33
CA THR A 91 1.31 61.11 35.62
C THR A 91 0.51 60.95 34.33
N ARG A 92 -0.10 62.05 33.88
CA ARG A 92 -0.87 62.05 32.64
C ARG A 92 -0.04 61.55 31.44
N GLU A 93 1.26 61.81 31.46
CA GLU A 93 2.23 61.39 30.45
C GLU A 93 2.38 59.87 30.38
N GLU A 94 2.49 59.17 31.52
CA GLU A 94 2.56 57.70 31.58
C GLU A 94 1.28 57.04 31.06
N VAL A 95 0.11 57.64 31.30
CA VAL A 95 -1.17 57.14 30.76
C VAL A 95 -1.24 57.34 29.25
N GLU A 96 -0.78 58.50 28.75
CA GLU A 96 -0.76 58.79 27.31
C GLU A 96 0.24 57.89 26.56
N GLU A 97 1.40 57.59 27.15
CA GLU A 97 2.36 56.61 26.61
C GLU A 97 1.79 55.19 26.62
N ALA A 98 1.24 54.72 27.74
CA ALA A 98 0.62 53.40 27.81
C ALA A 98 -0.55 53.24 26.82
N MET A 99 -1.33 54.29 26.58
CA MET A 99 -2.36 54.28 25.53
C MET A 99 -1.78 54.21 24.11
N LYS A 100 -0.70 54.95 23.82
CA LYS A 100 -0.02 54.89 22.51
C LYS A 100 0.56 53.51 22.26
N GLU A 101 1.23 52.92 23.25
CA GLU A 101 1.79 51.58 23.16
C GLU A 101 0.70 50.54 22.92
N LYS A 102 -0.40 50.58 23.71
CA LYS A 102 -1.54 49.68 23.51
C LYS A 102 -2.14 49.83 22.10
N TRP A 103 -2.28 51.05 21.62
CA TRP A 103 -2.80 51.31 20.28
C TRP A 103 -1.88 50.81 19.17
N GLN A 104 -0.56 50.95 19.33
CA GLN A 104 0.41 50.39 18.38
C GLN A 104 0.38 48.86 18.41
N PHE A 105 0.37 48.26 19.60
CA PHE A 105 0.27 46.83 19.79
C PHE A 105 -0.97 46.25 19.10
N GLU A 106 -2.15 46.83 19.31
CA GLU A 106 -3.38 46.38 18.64
C GLU A 106 -3.27 46.45 17.11
N ARG A 107 -2.66 47.52 16.58
CA ARG A 107 -2.50 47.68 15.13
C ARG A 107 -1.50 46.68 14.54
N ASP A 108 -0.42 46.40 15.24
CA ASP A 108 0.59 45.43 14.81
C ASP A 108 0.07 44.00 14.91
N GLN A 109 -0.73 43.68 15.93
CA GLN A 109 -1.48 42.42 15.99
C GLN A 109 -2.46 42.29 14.81
N GLU A 110 -3.19 43.36 14.47
CA GLU A 110 -4.12 43.32 13.35
C GLU A 110 -3.40 43.12 12.01
N LYS A 111 -2.25 43.75 11.80
CA LYS A 111 -1.39 43.51 10.63
C LYS A 111 -0.90 42.07 10.57
N ASN A 112 -0.38 41.55 11.68
CA ASN A 112 0.12 40.17 11.75
C ASN A 112 -1.01 39.17 11.43
N LEU A 113 -2.23 39.40 11.95
CA LEU A 113 -3.40 38.58 11.63
C LEU A 113 -3.77 38.64 10.14
N LYS A 114 -3.63 39.80 9.48
CA LYS A 114 -3.87 39.93 8.04
C LYS A 114 -2.80 39.20 7.24
N GLU A 115 -1.53 39.33 7.62
CA GLU A 115 -0.42 38.66 6.97
C GLU A 115 -0.52 37.14 7.09
N MET A 116 -0.81 36.61 8.28
CA MET A 116 -1.05 35.18 8.48
C MET A 116 -2.23 34.68 7.64
N ARG A 117 -3.33 35.45 7.50
CA ARG A 117 -4.44 35.06 6.62
C ARG A 117 -4.02 34.97 5.15
N ILE A 118 -3.18 35.90 4.69
CA ILE A 118 -2.67 35.87 3.31
C ILE A 118 -1.81 34.62 3.12
N GLN A 119 -0.87 34.36 4.04
CA GLN A 119 -0.01 33.17 3.99
C GLN A 119 -0.82 31.86 4.01
N ILE A 120 -1.86 31.78 4.85
CA ILE A 120 -2.77 30.62 4.89
C ILE A 120 -3.45 30.44 3.53
N ASN A 121 -4.01 31.50 2.94
CA ASN A 121 -4.72 31.43 1.67
C ASN A 121 -3.77 31.03 0.51
N ASP A 122 -2.57 31.59 0.48
CA ASP A 122 -1.57 31.24 -0.54
C ASP A 122 -1.11 29.79 -0.39
N ALA A 123 -0.94 29.30 0.85
CA ALA A 123 -0.64 27.90 1.12
C ALA A 123 -1.79 26.96 0.71
N GLU A 124 -3.05 27.36 0.97
CA GLU A 124 -4.24 26.61 0.55
C GLU A 124 -4.34 26.50 -0.98
N LYS A 125 -4.06 27.58 -1.72
CA LYS A 125 -4.03 27.53 -3.19
C LYS A 125 -2.95 26.58 -3.71
N LEU A 126 -1.73 26.69 -3.20
CA LEU A 126 -0.62 25.79 -3.53
C LEU A 126 -0.97 24.33 -3.21
N PHE A 127 -1.63 24.10 -2.07
CA PHE A 127 -2.07 22.76 -1.68
C PHE A 127 -3.09 22.19 -2.67
N LEU A 128 -4.08 22.98 -3.09
CA LEU A 128 -5.09 22.56 -4.08
C LEU A 128 -4.45 22.27 -5.45
N GLU A 129 -3.50 23.09 -5.90
CA GLU A 129 -2.74 22.82 -7.13
C GLU A 129 -2.01 21.48 -7.04
N LYS A 130 -1.29 21.24 -5.94
CA LYS A 130 -0.58 19.96 -5.73
C LYS A 130 -1.52 18.77 -5.58
N LEU A 131 -2.69 18.97 -5.01
CA LEU A 131 -3.71 17.94 -4.95
C LEU A 131 -4.21 17.57 -6.35
N SER A 132 -4.50 18.58 -7.19
CA SER A 132 -4.93 18.33 -8.58
C SER A 132 -3.86 17.64 -9.43
N GLU A 133 -2.58 18.00 -9.24
CA GLU A 133 -1.45 17.34 -9.91
C GLU A 133 -1.36 15.87 -9.48
N LYS A 134 -1.51 15.60 -8.17
CA LYS A 134 -1.53 14.23 -7.65
C LYS A 134 -2.69 13.42 -8.25
N GLU A 135 -3.90 13.97 -8.27
CA GLU A 135 -5.08 13.33 -8.86
C GLU A 135 -4.85 12.98 -10.32
N TYR A 136 -4.30 13.90 -11.11
CA TYR A 136 -3.92 13.65 -12.50
C TYR A 136 -2.95 12.47 -12.65
N TRP A 137 -1.90 12.43 -11.83
CA TRP A 137 -0.93 11.32 -11.87
C TRP A 137 -1.53 9.99 -11.42
N GLU A 138 -2.46 10.01 -10.45
CA GLU A 138 -3.20 8.81 -10.05
C GLU A 138 -4.12 8.31 -11.17
N GLU A 139 -4.85 9.19 -11.86
CA GLU A 139 -5.65 8.84 -13.04
C GLU A 139 -4.79 8.24 -14.16
N TYR A 140 -3.64 8.86 -14.43
CA TYR A 140 -2.70 8.33 -15.41
C TYR A 140 -2.18 6.95 -14.99
N LYS A 141 -1.78 6.77 -13.73
CA LYS A 141 -1.31 5.48 -13.23
C LYS A 141 -2.37 4.38 -13.34
N ASN A 142 -3.62 4.71 -13.04
CA ASN A 142 -4.71 3.74 -12.97
C ASN A 142 -5.28 3.39 -14.35
N VAL A 143 -5.40 4.37 -15.26
CA VAL A 143 -6.08 4.20 -16.55
C VAL A 143 -5.13 4.47 -17.72
N GLY A 144 -4.46 5.63 -17.73
CA GLY A 144 -3.61 6.05 -18.85
C GLY A 144 -2.44 5.08 -19.12
N SER A 145 -1.84 4.55 -18.05
CA SER A 145 -0.74 3.59 -18.11
C SER A 145 -1.16 2.29 -18.78
N GLU A 146 -2.39 1.82 -18.53
CA GLU A 146 -2.89 0.60 -19.17
C GLU A 146 -3.14 0.83 -20.67
N GLN A 147 -3.77 1.95 -21.03
CA GLN A 147 -4.02 2.31 -22.43
C GLN A 147 -2.71 2.44 -23.21
N HIS A 148 -1.70 3.12 -22.64
CA HIS A 148 -0.38 3.22 -23.25
C HIS A 148 0.33 1.86 -23.33
N ALA A 149 0.23 1.02 -22.30
CA ALA A 149 0.80 -0.33 -22.35
C ALA A 149 0.17 -1.17 -23.47
N GLN A 150 -1.15 -1.13 -23.62
CA GLN A 150 -1.86 -1.82 -24.71
C GLN A 150 -1.43 -1.30 -26.08
N LEU A 151 -1.30 0.02 -26.25
CA LEU A 151 -0.81 0.64 -27.49
C LEU A 151 0.63 0.25 -27.80
N ILE A 152 1.50 0.20 -26.78
CA ILE A 152 2.89 -0.25 -26.95
C ILE A 152 2.91 -1.70 -27.43
N ILE A 153 2.10 -2.57 -26.83
CA ILE A 153 2.02 -3.99 -27.22
C ILE A 153 1.50 -4.12 -28.66
N SER A 154 0.47 -3.38 -29.05
CA SER A 154 -0.05 -3.43 -30.43
C SER A 154 1.00 -2.98 -31.43
N LEU A 155 1.68 -1.87 -31.18
CA LEU A 155 2.75 -1.38 -32.06
C LEU A 155 3.95 -2.33 -32.12
N GLN A 156 4.30 -2.99 -31.01
CA GLN A 156 5.35 -4.03 -31.01
C GLN A 156 4.95 -5.23 -31.88
N ASN A 157 3.68 -5.64 -31.83
CA ASN A 157 3.16 -6.70 -32.70
C ASN A 157 3.19 -6.28 -34.17
N ASP A 158 2.79 -5.04 -34.49
CA ASP A 158 2.84 -4.51 -35.86
C ASP A 158 4.27 -4.48 -36.38
N ILE A 159 5.24 -4.01 -35.58
CA ILE A 159 6.67 -4.05 -35.93
C ILE A 159 7.13 -5.49 -36.20
N LYS A 160 6.71 -6.44 -35.36
CA LYS A 160 7.08 -7.85 -35.52
C LYS A 160 6.51 -8.42 -36.83
N THR A 161 5.23 -8.18 -37.12
CA THR A 161 4.61 -8.67 -38.36
C THR A 161 5.25 -8.08 -39.61
N VAL A 162 5.58 -6.78 -39.61
CA VAL A 162 6.29 -6.13 -40.72
C VAL A 162 7.67 -6.74 -40.92
N LYS A 163 8.41 -7.04 -39.85
CA LYS A 163 9.71 -7.73 -39.93
C LYS A 163 9.59 -9.12 -40.53
N GLU A 164 8.66 -9.94 -40.02
CA GLU A 164 8.43 -11.29 -40.53
C GLU A 164 8.02 -11.29 -42.02
N ASN A 165 7.19 -10.32 -42.43
CA ASN A 165 6.80 -10.17 -43.82
C ASN A 165 7.98 -9.75 -44.71
N ALA A 166 8.83 -8.83 -44.24
CA ALA A 166 10.03 -8.43 -44.97
C ALA A 166 11.01 -9.60 -45.15
N GLU A 167 11.19 -10.42 -44.11
CA GLU A 167 12.02 -11.64 -44.16
C GLU A 167 11.47 -12.64 -45.19
N LYS A 168 10.17 -12.98 -45.11
CA LYS A 168 9.50 -13.87 -46.08
C LYS A 168 9.62 -13.36 -47.52
N MET A 169 9.41 -12.07 -47.74
CA MET A 169 9.57 -11.46 -49.06
C MET A 169 11.01 -11.59 -49.56
N SER A 170 12.00 -11.35 -48.69
CA SER A 170 13.42 -11.50 -49.04
C SER A 170 13.77 -12.93 -49.43
N GLU A 171 13.21 -13.93 -48.74
CA GLU A 171 13.41 -15.35 -49.05
C GLU A 171 12.78 -15.72 -50.38
N GLN A 172 11.55 -15.25 -50.65
CA GLN A 172 10.90 -15.44 -51.94
C GLN A 172 11.71 -14.83 -53.09
N TYR A 173 12.27 -13.63 -52.90
CA TYR A 173 13.14 -13.02 -53.90
C TYR A 173 14.40 -13.85 -54.14
N LYS A 174 15.04 -14.38 -53.08
CA LYS A 174 16.20 -15.26 -53.22
C LYS A 174 15.86 -16.52 -54.03
N ILE A 175 14.77 -17.21 -53.70
CA ILE A 175 14.32 -18.41 -54.42
C ILE A 175 14.05 -18.09 -55.89
N ASN A 176 13.30 -17.02 -56.17
CA ASN A 176 12.99 -16.60 -57.54
C ASN A 176 14.26 -16.25 -58.34
N LEU A 177 15.23 -15.59 -57.73
CA LEU A 177 16.51 -15.29 -58.37
C LEU A 177 17.33 -16.55 -58.66
N GLU A 178 17.35 -17.51 -57.73
CA GLU A 178 18.01 -18.79 -57.96
C GLU A 178 17.35 -19.60 -59.08
N ASP A 179 16.02 -19.64 -59.13
CA ASP A 179 15.28 -20.37 -60.17
C ASP A 179 15.42 -19.72 -61.54
N THR A 180 15.38 -18.39 -61.62
CA THR A 180 15.67 -17.67 -62.87
C THR A 180 17.11 -17.89 -63.32
N ARG A 181 18.09 -17.90 -62.41
CA ARG A 181 19.48 -18.25 -62.71
C ARG A 181 19.59 -19.67 -63.25
N LYS A 182 18.99 -20.67 -62.60
CA LYS A 182 18.95 -22.07 -63.07
C LYS A 182 18.30 -22.19 -64.44
N ARG A 183 17.23 -21.43 -64.71
CA ARG A 183 16.55 -21.40 -66.02
C ARG A 183 17.46 -20.83 -67.10
N ILE A 184 18.11 -19.68 -66.85
CA ILE A 184 19.04 -19.06 -67.79
C ILE A 184 20.21 -20.01 -68.11
N ILE A 185 20.79 -20.67 -67.10
CA ILE A 185 21.87 -21.63 -67.30
C ILE A 185 21.42 -22.79 -68.20
N ARG A 186 20.24 -23.38 -67.93
CA ARG A 186 19.69 -24.47 -68.76
C ARG A 186 19.46 -24.02 -70.20
N GLU A 187 18.81 -22.89 -70.41
CA GLU A 187 18.55 -22.36 -71.75
C GLU A 187 19.86 -22.07 -72.49
N THR A 188 20.84 -21.47 -71.80
CA THR A 188 22.16 -21.18 -72.37
C THR A 188 22.88 -22.45 -72.79
N LEU A 189 22.82 -23.52 -71.99
CA LEU A 189 23.39 -24.82 -72.36
C LEU A 189 22.75 -25.40 -73.62
N ILE A 190 21.41 -25.38 -73.70
CA ILE A 190 20.65 -25.85 -74.87
C ILE A 190 21.05 -25.05 -76.12
N GLN A 191 21.11 -23.72 -76.01
CA GLN A 191 21.52 -22.84 -77.11
C GLN A 191 22.97 -23.10 -77.56
N MET A 192 23.87 -23.36 -76.62
CA MET A 192 25.25 -23.73 -76.95
C MET A 192 25.32 -25.05 -77.70
N ASP A 193 24.59 -26.07 -77.27
CA ASP A 193 24.59 -27.38 -77.93
C ASP A 193 23.98 -27.30 -79.33
N LEU A 194 22.88 -26.55 -79.49
CA LEU A 194 22.30 -26.26 -80.81
C LEU A 194 23.30 -25.54 -81.73
N ARG A 195 24.06 -24.58 -81.20
CA ARG A 195 25.12 -23.89 -81.97
C ARG A 195 26.27 -24.81 -82.34
N LYS A 196 26.68 -25.73 -81.46
CA LYS A 196 27.69 -26.75 -81.78
C LYS A 196 27.18 -27.65 -82.91
N GLU A 197 25.96 -28.16 -82.81
CA GLU A 197 25.35 -29.00 -83.85
C GLU A 197 25.22 -28.26 -85.18
N TRP A 198 24.82 -26.98 -85.15
CA TRP A 198 24.76 -26.17 -86.37
C TRP A 198 26.15 -25.95 -86.98
N ALA A 199 27.16 -25.69 -86.16
CA ALA A 199 28.55 -25.56 -86.60
C ALA A 199 29.09 -26.87 -87.18
N THR A 200 28.80 -28.03 -86.57
CA THR A 200 29.22 -29.33 -87.12
C THR A 200 28.51 -29.62 -88.44
N GLN A 201 27.20 -29.40 -88.53
CA GLN A 201 26.45 -29.56 -89.78
C GLN A 201 27.00 -28.64 -90.88
N ASN A 202 27.33 -27.39 -90.54
CA ASN A 202 27.89 -26.46 -91.51
C ASN A 202 29.30 -26.90 -91.96
N ALA A 203 30.15 -27.38 -91.04
CA ALA A 203 31.48 -27.89 -91.37
C ALA A 203 31.42 -29.12 -92.29
N VAL A 204 30.49 -30.06 -92.03
CA VAL A 204 30.29 -31.26 -92.85
C VAL A 204 29.94 -30.92 -94.31
N LYS A 205 29.29 -29.78 -94.58
CA LYS A 205 29.00 -29.33 -95.97
C LYS A 205 30.26 -28.99 -96.77
N PHE A 206 31.38 -28.69 -96.12
CA PHE A 206 32.64 -28.34 -96.76
C PHE A 206 33.63 -29.52 -96.84
N VAL A 207 33.20 -30.73 -96.47
CA VAL A 207 34.02 -31.95 -96.51
C VAL A 207 33.91 -32.65 -97.88
N ASP A 208 35.01 -33.25 -98.33
CA ASP A 208 35.07 -33.99 -99.61
C ASP A 208 34.08 -35.16 -99.68
N ARG A 209 33.63 -35.48 -100.90
CA ARG A 209 32.53 -36.43 -101.16
C ARG A 209 32.75 -37.84 -100.61
N GLY A 210 34.00 -38.31 -100.53
CA GLY A 210 34.36 -39.61 -99.93
C GLY A 210 34.18 -39.60 -98.41
N ASN A 211 34.74 -38.58 -97.75
CA ASN A 211 34.70 -38.39 -96.31
C ASN A 211 33.27 -38.08 -95.81
N TYR A 212 32.41 -37.45 -96.63
CA TYR A 212 31.01 -37.22 -96.28
C TYR A 212 30.24 -38.52 -96.00
N ARG A 213 30.51 -39.59 -96.77
CA ARG A 213 29.85 -40.89 -96.58
C ARG A 213 30.26 -41.53 -95.26
N GLU A 214 31.55 -41.47 -94.92
CA GLU A 214 32.09 -42.00 -93.67
C GLU A 214 31.53 -41.26 -92.44
N VAL A 215 31.35 -39.93 -92.52
CA VAL A 215 30.71 -39.15 -91.45
C VAL A 215 29.26 -39.59 -91.24
N TRP A 216 28.51 -39.82 -92.33
CA TRP A 216 27.12 -40.23 -92.25
C TRP A 216 26.93 -41.65 -91.68
N GLU A 217 27.78 -42.60 -92.09
CA GLU A 217 27.78 -43.96 -91.54
C GLU A 217 28.16 -43.98 -90.06
N ASN A 218 29.16 -43.20 -89.64
CA ASN A 218 29.52 -43.04 -88.23
C ASN A 218 28.37 -42.42 -87.39
N ASP A 219 27.66 -41.43 -87.91
CA ASP A 219 26.52 -40.82 -87.23
C ASP A 219 25.34 -41.79 -87.11
N TRP A 220 25.12 -42.65 -88.10
CA TRP A 220 24.14 -43.72 -88.03
C TRP A 220 24.51 -44.76 -86.95
N LEU A 221 25.77 -45.22 -86.94
CA LEU A 221 26.28 -46.16 -85.92
C LEU A 221 26.15 -45.60 -84.50
N LYS A 222 26.49 -44.32 -84.28
CA LYS A 222 26.33 -43.66 -82.96
C LYS A 222 24.87 -43.62 -82.48
N LYS A 223 23.90 -43.46 -83.38
CA LYS A 223 22.48 -43.49 -83.01
C LYS A 223 22.04 -44.90 -82.63
N GLU A 224 22.53 -45.90 -83.36
CA GLU A 224 22.25 -47.30 -83.07
C GLU A 224 22.87 -47.75 -81.74
N GLU A 225 24.11 -47.35 -81.46
CA GLU A 225 24.77 -47.58 -80.18
C GLU A 225 23.97 -47.00 -79.00
N LYS A 226 23.48 -45.76 -79.13
CA LYS A 226 22.63 -45.11 -78.12
C LYS A 226 21.31 -45.87 -77.89
N LEU A 227 20.68 -46.39 -78.95
CA LEU A 227 19.46 -47.20 -78.84
C LEU A 227 19.74 -48.57 -78.21
N GLY A 228 20.85 -49.20 -78.58
CA GLY A 228 21.33 -50.45 -78.00
C GLY A 228 21.55 -50.31 -76.49
N MET A 229 22.28 -49.27 -76.05
CA MET A 229 22.53 -49.01 -74.64
C MET A 229 21.24 -48.79 -73.83
N LYS A 230 20.28 -48.02 -74.36
CA LYS A 230 18.96 -47.85 -73.70
C LYS A 230 18.22 -49.17 -73.53
N THR A 231 18.28 -50.04 -74.53
CA THR A 231 17.61 -51.34 -74.51
C THR A 231 18.27 -52.28 -73.49
N VAL A 232 19.60 -52.26 -73.40
CA VAL A 232 20.37 -53.04 -72.40
C VAL A 232 20.06 -52.56 -70.98
N LEU A 233 20.06 -51.25 -70.73
CA LEU A 233 19.66 -50.67 -69.44
C LEU A 233 18.22 -51.06 -69.05
N CYS A 234 17.29 -50.97 -69.99
CA CYS A 234 15.89 -51.32 -69.73
C CYS A 234 15.73 -52.82 -69.39
N LYS A 235 16.47 -53.70 -70.07
CA LYS A 235 16.50 -55.14 -69.76
C LYS A 235 17.15 -55.41 -68.41
N GLN A 236 18.24 -54.73 -68.04
CA GLN A 236 18.87 -54.84 -66.72
C GLN A 236 17.96 -54.39 -65.58
N HIS A 237 17.27 -53.25 -65.73
CA HIS A 237 16.27 -52.79 -64.76
C HIS A 237 15.09 -53.75 -64.63
N HIS A 238 14.63 -54.34 -65.74
CA HIS A 238 13.56 -55.34 -65.72
C HIS A 238 14.01 -56.65 -65.05
N SER A 239 15.24 -57.11 -65.30
CA SER A 239 15.79 -58.30 -64.63
C SER A 239 16.06 -58.07 -63.14
N LEU A 240 16.51 -56.88 -62.74
CA LEU A 240 16.68 -56.51 -61.34
C LEU A 240 15.32 -56.41 -60.62
N GLY A 241 14.32 -55.80 -61.25
CA GLY A 241 12.95 -55.77 -60.73
C GLY A 241 12.31 -57.16 -60.60
N GLN A 242 12.57 -58.06 -61.55
CA GLN A 242 12.15 -59.45 -61.45
C GLN A 242 12.87 -60.18 -60.31
N TRP A 243 14.19 -60.04 -60.16
CA TRP A 243 14.95 -60.61 -59.05
C TRP A 243 14.43 -60.18 -57.67
N PHE A 244 14.14 -58.89 -57.48
CA PHE A 244 13.54 -58.36 -56.25
C PHE A 244 12.09 -58.84 -56.01
N SER A 245 11.35 -59.21 -57.06
CA SER A 245 9.99 -59.75 -56.94
C SER A 245 9.95 -61.25 -56.63
N THR A 246 10.97 -62.01 -57.06
CA THR A 246 11.06 -63.47 -56.83
C THR A 246 11.77 -63.87 -55.54
N PHE A 247 12.51 -62.95 -54.90
CA PHE A 247 13.07 -63.15 -53.55
C PHE A 247 12.66 -61.97 -52.66
N PRO A 248 11.51 -62.06 -51.96
CA PRO A 248 11.24 -61.17 -50.84
C PRO A 248 12.34 -61.42 -49.79
N MET A 249 13.02 -60.36 -49.34
CA MET A 249 13.88 -60.45 -48.16
C MET A 249 13.08 -61.06 -47.02
N LEU A 250 13.59 -62.16 -46.46
CA LEU A 250 13.35 -62.56 -45.07
C LEU A 250 13.92 -61.50 -44.14
#